data_AF-A0A5C8WYZ6-F1
#
_entry.id   AF-A0A5C8WYZ6-F1
#
_cell.length_a   1.000
_cell.length_b   1.000
_cell.length_c   1.000
_cell.angle_alpha   90.00
_cell.angle_beta   90.00
_cell.angle_gamma   90.00
#
_symmetry.space_group_name_H-M   'P 1'
#
loop_
_entity.id
_entity.type
_entity.pdbx_description
1 polymer ?
#
loop_
_entity_poly.entity_id
_entity_poly.type
_entity_poly.pdbx_seq_one_letter_code
_entity_poly.pdbx_strand_id
1 'polypeptide(L)'
;MKTDRRLIHASENDDRWWLRRADGAEVAILHEPNASSGGRTSETPVGAFLRAGAGGPEHRALLDLIGTLVDQPPAAPPAPAPEPGAAAAEPTPGEELS
;
A
#
# COMPACT_ATOMS: atom_id res chain seq x y z
N MET A 1 15.02 0.84 3.08
CA MET A 1 14.98 1.39 1.71
C MET A 1 13.58 1.11 1.18
N LYS A 2 12.75 2.13 0.92
CA LYS A 2 11.43 1.89 0.31
C LYS A 2 11.69 1.48 -1.13
N THR A 3 11.43 0.23 -1.46
CA THR A 3 11.39 -0.21 -2.85
C THR A 3 10.33 0.63 -3.53
N ASP A 4 10.68 1.42 -4.55
CA ASP A 4 9.74 2.29 -5.30
C ASP A 4 8.77 1.49 -6.19
N ARG A 5 8.59 0.20 -5.87
CA ARG A 5 7.75 -0.75 -6.59
C ARG A 5 7.12 -1.77 -5.64
N ARG A 6 5.90 -2.19 -5.97
CA ARG A 6 5.09 -3.19 -5.27
C ARG A 6 4.73 -4.31 -6.24
N LEU A 7 4.95 -5.56 -5.88
CA LEU A 7 4.55 -6.70 -6.70
C LEU A 7 3.03 -6.75 -6.79
N ILE A 8 2.50 -6.91 -8.00
CA ILE A 8 1.07 -7.09 -8.26
C ILE A 8 0.80 -8.57 -8.51
N HIS A 9 1.56 -9.18 -9.42
CA HIS A 9 1.36 -10.56 -9.85
C HIS A 9 2.69 -11.22 -10.20
N ALA A 10 2.79 -12.51 -9.94
CA ALA A 10 3.87 -13.37 -10.40
C ALA A 10 3.23 -14.62 -11.02
N SER A 11 3.55 -14.89 -12.28
CA SER A 11 3.10 -16.07 -12.99
C SER A 11 4.03 -17.26 -12.71
N GLU A 12 3.54 -18.47 -12.95
CA GLU A 12 4.32 -19.71 -12.77
C GLU A 12 5.57 -19.76 -13.64
N ASN A 13 5.57 -19.04 -14.76
CA ASN A 13 6.72 -18.92 -15.66
C ASN A 13 7.80 -17.94 -15.17
N ASP A 14 7.69 -17.42 -13.93
CA ASP A 14 8.56 -16.38 -13.36
C ASP A 14 8.42 -14.99 -14.02
N ASP A 15 7.38 -14.78 -14.83
CA ASP A 15 6.99 -13.44 -15.27
C ASP A 15 6.40 -12.66 -14.09
N ARG A 16 6.88 -11.43 -13.88
CA ARG A 16 6.51 -10.61 -12.73
C ARG A 16 5.99 -9.26 -13.16
N TRP A 17 4.91 -8.83 -12.54
CA TRP A 17 4.30 -7.52 -12.74
C TRP A 17 4.40 -6.69 -11.47
N TRP A 18 4.96 -5.49 -11.60
CA TRP A 18 5.13 -4.57 -10.49
C TRP A 18 4.41 -3.26 -10.75
N LEU A 19 3.76 -2.73 -9.72
CA LEU A 19 3.31 -1.35 -9.67
C LEU A 19 4.50 -0.50 -9.22
N ARG A 20 4.92 0.49 -10.01
CA ARG A 20 5.97 1.42 -9.62
C ARG A 20 5.55 2.86 -9.83
N ARG A 21 6.23 3.78 -9.15
CA ARG A 21 6.11 5.20 -9.46
C ARG A 21 7.08 5.54 -10.60
N ALA A 22 6.56 6.21 -11.61
CA ALA A 22 7.34 6.78 -12.68
C ALA A 22 7.75 8.21 -12.32
N ASP A 23 8.76 8.72 -13.02
CA ASP A 23 9.21 10.10 -12.87
C ASP A 23 8.06 11.04 -13.28
N GLY A 24 7.60 11.91 -12.36
CA GLY A 24 6.44 12.78 -12.59
C GLY A 24 5.15 12.41 -11.85
N ALA A 25 5.20 11.54 -10.85
CA ALA A 25 4.07 11.13 -9.98
C ALA A 25 3.01 10.24 -10.64
N GLU A 26 3.22 9.85 -11.90
CA GLU A 26 2.39 8.84 -12.55
C GLU A 26 2.78 7.43 -12.07
N VAL A 27 1.83 6.52 -12.02
CA VAL A 27 2.07 5.11 -11.69
C VAL A 27 2.08 4.28 -12.96
N ALA A 28 3.06 3.37 -13.05
CA ALA A 28 3.25 2.50 -14.19
C ALA A 28 3.35 1.04 -13.75
N ILE A 29 2.96 0.15 -14.66
CA ILE A 29 3.14 -1.29 -14.56
C ILE A 29 4.46 -1.66 -15.23
N LEU A 30 5.36 -2.23 -14.44
CA LEU A 30 6.59 -2.83 -14.91
C LEU A 30 6.37 -4.33 -15.10
N HIS A 31 6.43 -4.78 -16.35
CA HIS A 31 6.43 -6.20 -16.70
C HIS A 31 7.87 -6.67 -16.86
N GLU A 32 8.32 -7.54 -15.95
CA GLU A 32 9.60 -8.22 -15.99
C GLU A 32 9.38 -9.66 -16.47
N PRO A 33 9.67 -9.97 -17.74
CA PRO A 33 9.56 -11.32 -18.22
C PRO A 33 10.66 -12.20 -17.62
N ASN A 34 10.44 -13.50 -17.60
CA ASN A 34 11.43 -14.45 -17.10
C ASN A 34 12.75 -14.42 -17.91
N ALA A 35 13.86 -14.79 -17.24
CA ALA A 35 15.20 -14.76 -17.84
C ALA A 35 15.34 -15.69 -19.06
N SER A 36 14.53 -16.76 -19.13
CA SER A 36 14.52 -17.71 -20.25
C SER A 36 13.81 -17.16 -21.50
N SER A 37 12.88 -16.21 -21.34
CA SER A 37 12.17 -15.56 -22.44
C SER A 37 13.01 -14.47 -23.12
N GLY A 38 14.15 -14.07 -22.54
CA GLY A 38 15.04 -13.04 -23.11
C GLY A 38 14.35 -11.69 -23.36
N GLY A 39 13.16 -11.50 -22.76
CA GLY A 39 12.30 -10.37 -23.02
C GLY A 39 12.83 -9.11 -22.36
N ARG A 40 12.53 -7.96 -22.96
CA ARG A 40 12.84 -6.68 -22.34
C ARG A 40 11.77 -6.34 -21.31
N THR A 41 12.22 -5.91 -20.14
CA THR A 41 11.36 -5.26 -19.17
C THR A 41 10.59 -4.14 -19.87
N SER A 42 9.27 -4.19 -19.77
CA SER A 42 8.39 -3.23 -20.43
C SER A 42 7.66 -2.44 -19.37
N GLU A 43 7.60 -1.13 -19.56
CA GLU A 43 6.87 -0.22 -18.67
C GLU A 43 5.64 0.29 -19.39
N THR A 44 4.47 0.19 -18.75
CA THR A 44 3.19 0.61 -19.31
C THR A 44 2.47 1.49 -18.29
N PRO A 45 2.03 2.71 -18.65
CA PRO A 45 1.24 3.55 -17.76
C PRO A 45 0.02 2.81 -17.24
N VAL A 46 -0.33 2.96 -15.96
CA VAL A 46 -1.44 2.19 -15.36
C VAL A 46 -2.75 2.43 -16.12
N GLY A 47 -2.99 3.65 -16.61
CA GLY A 47 -4.18 4.00 -17.37
C GLY A 47 -4.23 3.30 -18.73
N ALA A 48 -3.09 3.17 -19.40
CA ALA A 48 -2.99 2.43 -20.65
C ALA A 48 -3.15 0.92 -20.41
N PHE A 49 -2.56 0.40 -19.33
CA PHE A 49 -2.70 -0.98 -18.92
C PHE A 49 -4.17 -1.34 -18.67
N LEU A 50 -4.88 -0.57 -17.84
CA LEU A 50 -6.30 -0.78 -17.57
C LEU A 50 -7.19 -0.67 -18.83
N ARG A 51 -6.87 0.25 -19.76
CA ARG A 51 -7.60 0.40 -21.02
C ARG A 51 -7.35 -0.73 -22.01
N ALA A 52 -6.16 -1.34 -22.00
CA ALA A 52 -5.79 -2.42 -22.91
C ALA A 52 -6.66 -3.68 -22.73
N GLY A 53 -7.35 -3.80 -21.59
CA GLY A 53 -8.55 -4.64 -21.49
C GLY A 53 -8.32 -6.12 -21.80
N ALA A 54 -7.19 -6.69 -21.38
CA ALA A 54 -7.04 -8.14 -21.37
C ALA A 54 -7.57 -8.62 -20.01
N GLY A 55 -8.60 -9.47 -19.98
CA GLY A 55 -9.09 -10.08 -18.73
C GLY A 55 -8.11 -11.09 -18.10
N GLY A 56 -6.80 -10.83 -18.23
CA GLY A 56 -5.73 -11.67 -17.73
C GLY A 56 -5.61 -11.60 -16.20
N PRO A 57 -4.94 -12.61 -15.61
CA PRO A 57 -4.70 -12.66 -14.17
C PRO A 57 -3.97 -11.42 -13.63
N GLU A 58 -3.11 -10.79 -14.44
CA GLU A 58 -2.38 -9.58 -14.09
C GLU A 58 -3.30 -8.36 -13.91
N HIS A 59 -4.33 -8.22 -14.74
CA HIS A 59 -5.33 -7.16 -14.62
C HIS A 59 -6.18 -7.35 -13.37
N ARG A 60 -6.59 -8.59 -13.11
CA ARG A 60 -7.40 -8.90 -11.93
C ARG A 60 -6.61 -8.66 -10.64
N ALA A 61 -5.35 -9.08 -10.60
CA ALA A 61 -4.48 -8.83 -9.45
C ALA A 61 -4.28 -7.33 -9.18
N LEU A 62 -4.18 -6.50 -10.22
CA LEU A 62 -4.12 -5.04 -10.06
C LEU A 62 -5.42 -4.48 -9.48
N LEU A 63 -6.57 -4.94 -9.97
CA LEU A 63 -7.88 -4.51 -9.46
C LEU A 63 -8.11 -4.95 -8.01
N ASP A 64 -7.74 -6.19 -7.66
CA ASP A 64 -7.79 -6.68 -6.27
C ASP A 64 -6.89 -5.84 -5.37
N LEU A 65 -5.66 -5.52 -5.82
CA LEU A 65 -4.75 -4.65 -5.08
C LEU A 65 -5.36 -3.26 -4.85
N ILE A 66 -6.00 -2.65 -5.85
CA ILE A 66 -6.70 -1.37 -5.71
C ILE A 66 -7.89 -1.52 -4.75
N GLY A 67 -8.62 -2.64 -4.82
CA GLY A 67 -9.71 -2.96 -3.89
C GLY A 67 -9.26 -2.96 -2.43
N THR A 68 -8.06 -3.48 -2.14
CA THR A 68 -7.52 -3.44 -0.76
C THR A 68 -7.32 -2.02 -0.21
N LEU A 69 -7.17 -1.01 -1.07
CA LEU A 69 -7.05 0.38 -0.64
C LEU A 69 -8.40 0.98 -0.21
N VAL A 70 -9.51 0.43 -0.70
CA VAL A 70 -10.86 0.89 -0.34
C VAL A 70 -11.23 0.41 1.06
N ASP A 71 -10.79 -0.79 1.44
CA ASP A 71 -11.06 -1.39 2.76
C ASP A 71 -10.12 -0.88 3.85
N GLN A 72 -9.04 -0.16 3.49
CA GLN A 72 -8.16 0.43 4.49
C GLN A 72 -8.89 1.62 5.12
N PRO A 73 -9.25 1.58 6.42
CA PRO A 73 -9.76 2.77 7.07
C PRO A 73 -8.71 3.88 6.91
N PRO A 74 -9.11 5.14 6.69
CA PRO A 74 -8.17 6.24 6.72
C PRO A 74 -7.39 6.08 8.03
N ALA A 75 -6.05 6.05 7.92
CA ALA A 75 -5.18 5.84 9.06
C ALA A 75 -5.71 6.72 10.20
N ALA A 76 -6.30 6.09 11.22
CA ALA A 76 -6.94 6.84 12.28
C ALA A 76 -5.90 7.86 12.76
N PRO A 77 -6.25 9.16 12.87
CA PRO A 77 -5.31 10.13 13.42
C PRO A 77 -4.75 9.52 14.70
N PRO A 78 -3.43 9.57 14.94
CA PRO A 78 -2.85 8.96 16.13
C PRO A 78 -3.68 9.45 17.29
N ALA A 79 -4.35 8.51 17.97
CA ALA A 79 -5.18 8.85 19.11
C ALA A 79 -4.32 9.75 20.01
N PRO A 80 -4.83 10.91 20.46
CA PRO A 80 -4.05 11.76 21.35
C PRO A 80 -3.53 10.86 22.46
N ALA A 81 -2.20 10.79 22.58
CA ALA A 81 -1.56 10.00 23.62
C ALA A 81 -2.24 10.36 24.95
N PRO A 82 -2.53 9.40 25.85
CA PRO A 82 -3.04 9.74 27.16
C PRO A 82 -2.06 10.72 27.77
N GLU A 83 -2.50 11.96 27.98
CA GLU A 83 -1.67 13.00 28.56
C GLU A 83 -1.13 12.44 29.89
N PRO A 84 0.20 12.32 30.06
CA PRO A 84 0.77 11.87 31.32
C PRO A 84 0.63 13.02 32.32
N GLY A 85 -0.56 13.17 32.89
CA GLY A 85 -0.89 14.34 33.72
C GLY A 85 -2.19 14.31 34.49
N ALA A 86 -2.95 13.20 34.50
CA ALA A 86 -4.16 13.07 35.33
C ALA A 86 -4.03 12.05 36.48
N ALA A 87 -2.82 11.54 36.73
CA ALA A 87 -2.52 10.64 37.84
C ALA A 87 -1.52 11.31 38.81
N ALA A 88 -1.94 12.38 39.49
CA ALA A 88 -1.32 12.85 40.73
C ALA A 88 -2.21 13.92 41.40
N ALA A 89 -3.28 13.47 42.04
CA ALA A 89 -3.87 14.19 43.16
C ALA A 89 -4.41 13.16 44.16
N GLU A 90 -3.48 12.47 44.81
CA GLU A 90 -3.72 11.82 46.12
C GLU A 90 -3.61 12.90 47.23
N PRO A 91 -4.15 12.64 48.43
CA PRO A 91 -5.45 13.13 48.92
C PRO A 91 -5.35 14.44 49.73
N THR A 92 -6.43 15.22 49.79
CA THR A 92 -6.55 16.32 50.76
C THR A 92 -6.82 15.73 52.16
N PRO A 93 -5.95 15.94 53.16
CA PRO A 93 -6.22 15.52 54.52
C PRO A 93 -6.97 16.63 55.27
N GLY A 94 -8.06 16.26 55.93
CA GLY A 94 -8.68 17.07 56.99
C GLY A 94 -9.92 17.84 56.57
N GLU A 95 -11.08 17.21 56.72
CA GLU A 95 -12.29 17.88 57.20
C GLU A 95 -13.26 16.81 57.72
N GLU A 96 -13.08 16.38 58.98
CA GLU A 96 -14.18 15.81 59.76
C GLU A 96 -14.14 16.46 61.13
N LEU A 97 -15.11 17.35 61.31
CA LEU A 97 -15.45 18.08 62.50
C LEU A 97 -16.70 17.39 63.08
N SER A 98 -16.55 16.52 64.09
CA SER A 98 -17.38 16.43 65.31
C SER A 98 -17.10 15.16 66.11
#